data_AF-A0A971UN85-F1
#
_entry.id   AF-A0A971UN85-F1
#
_cell.length_a   1.000
_cell.length_b   1.000
_cell.length_c   1.000
_cell.angle_alpha   90.00
_cell.angle_beta   90.00
_cell.angle_gamma   90.00
#
_symmetry.space_group_name_H-M   'P 1'
#
loop_
_entity.id
_entity.type
_entity.pdbx_description
1 polymer ?
#
loop_
_entity_poly.entity_id
_entity_poly.type
_entity_poly.pdbx_seq_one_letter_code
_entity_poly.pdbx_strand_id
1 'polypeptide(L)'
;MNKMIAVSLTVLMGIAATAGAATYNGQTTITTAINDTPTVGTNNLNLPNTLTIANTGSITGAGALVGSSSSGVSSSGTLIAEGDVTMTGLTIGYNGAGTLIIDGGDVVVNGKLSTGRLDATYTASADIQIITGSLTVTGATSLGFGNGLGVQTTVTQTGGTANFAGGLTGKTGNPFTYAISGGSFSSTTLYVGNSDVSHAGTSMEFRIIGNSMSAPVTCTDFRAYVGATLGFTIMSDGVGHIAVTRVNGLTGTVDVDVDPMVAVLQGTAFDLIVETGHDFNVGGISGLSLAAEDVGTWGIQNNGGVLQAVALVDIPAVPEPATMALLGLGLVGVAMKRRQGK
;
A
#
# COMPACT_ATOMS: atom_id res chain seq x y z
N MET A 1 -42.28 33.02 -45.40
CA MET A 1 -42.02 31.56 -45.33
C MET A 1 -41.06 31.31 -44.18
N ASN A 2 -41.60 30.94 -43.02
CA ASN A 2 -40.84 30.76 -41.79
C ASN A 2 -40.18 29.38 -41.78
N LYS A 3 -38.87 29.36 -41.55
CA LYS A 3 -38.05 28.15 -41.40
C LYS A 3 -38.42 27.46 -40.08
N MET A 4 -38.89 26.22 -40.13
CA MET A 4 -38.92 25.34 -38.95
C MET A 4 -37.52 24.80 -38.71
N ILE A 5 -36.93 25.16 -37.58
CA ILE A 5 -35.75 24.50 -37.02
C ILE A 5 -36.28 23.36 -36.15
N ALA A 6 -36.06 22.11 -36.58
CA ALA A 6 -36.30 20.95 -35.74
C ALA A 6 -35.15 20.86 -34.72
N VAL A 7 -35.43 21.26 -33.48
CA VAL A 7 -34.54 20.97 -32.34
C VAL A 7 -34.81 19.52 -31.93
N SER A 8 -33.84 18.65 -32.19
CA SER A 8 -33.84 17.29 -31.63
C SER A 8 -33.56 17.41 -30.13
N LEU A 9 -34.60 17.20 -29.32
CA LEU A 9 -34.48 17.05 -27.88
C LEU A 9 -34.07 15.60 -27.61
N THR A 10 -32.77 15.35 -27.48
CA THR A 10 -32.27 14.06 -27.00
C THR A 10 -32.60 13.95 -25.52
N VAL A 11 -33.75 13.36 -25.20
CA VAL A 11 -34.09 12.98 -23.83
C VAL A 11 -33.22 11.78 -23.47
N LEU A 12 -32.13 12.04 -22.76
CA LEU A 12 -31.34 11.00 -22.09
C LEU A 12 -32.21 10.43 -20.96
N MET A 13 -32.99 9.39 -21.28
CA MET A 13 -33.68 8.60 -20.27
C MET A 13 -32.61 7.82 -19.49
N GLY A 14 -32.11 8.41 -18.41
CA GLY A 14 -31.38 7.68 -17.38
C GLY A 14 -32.31 6.64 -16.76
N ILE A 15 -32.29 5.42 -17.30
CA ILE A 15 -32.83 4.26 -16.61
C ILE A 15 -31.96 4.11 -15.36
N ALA A 16 -32.50 4.49 -14.21
CA ALA A 16 -31.97 4.06 -12.93
C ALA A 16 -32.19 2.54 -12.86
N ALA A 17 -31.26 1.79 -13.44
CA ALA A 17 -31.18 0.36 -13.22
C ALA A 17 -30.93 0.18 -11.72
N THR A 18 -31.89 -0.41 -11.01
CA THR A 18 -31.66 -0.92 -9.67
C THR A 18 -30.42 -1.79 -9.72
N ALA A 19 -29.41 -1.51 -8.89
CA ALA A 19 -28.21 -2.32 -8.81
C ALA A 19 -28.62 -3.78 -8.57
N GLY A 20 -28.28 -4.65 -9.53
CA GLY A 20 -28.29 -6.08 -9.29
C GLY A 20 -27.27 -6.41 -8.19
N ALA A 21 -27.40 -7.57 -7.57
CA ALA A 21 -26.26 -8.20 -6.91
C ALA A 21 -25.85 -9.35 -7.82
N ALA A 22 -24.76 -9.19 -8.57
CA ALA A 22 -24.23 -10.24 -9.41
C ALA A 22 -23.02 -10.93 -8.77
N THR A 23 -22.92 -12.23 -9.03
CA THR A 23 -21.77 -13.05 -8.67
C THR A 23 -20.92 -13.28 -9.91
N TYR A 24 -19.65 -12.90 -9.83
CA TYR A 24 -18.66 -13.06 -10.88
C TYR A 24 -17.72 -14.22 -10.53
N ASN A 25 -17.99 -15.38 -11.11
CA ASN A 25 -17.16 -16.57 -11.03
C ASN A 25 -16.55 -16.85 -12.42
N GLY A 26 -15.26 -17.17 -12.49
CA GLY A 26 -14.50 -17.20 -13.74
C GLY A 26 -14.01 -15.82 -14.19
N GLN A 27 -13.66 -15.69 -15.47
CA GLN A 27 -13.16 -14.43 -16.03
C GLN A 27 -14.29 -13.64 -16.69
N THR A 28 -14.52 -12.41 -16.24
CA THR A 28 -15.52 -11.50 -16.80
C THR A 28 -14.89 -10.14 -17.05
N THR A 29 -15.23 -9.52 -18.19
CA THR A 29 -14.79 -8.16 -18.53
C THR A 29 -16.00 -7.26 -18.75
N ILE A 30 -16.05 -6.14 -18.04
CA ILE A 30 -17.02 -5.07 -18.23
C ILE A 30 -16.39 -4.00 -19.13
N THR A 31 -17.00 -3.77 -20.30
CA THR A 31 -16.50 -2.80 -21.30
C THR A 31 -17.39 -1.57 -21.47
N THR A 32 -18.52 -1.54 -20.76
CA THR A 32 -19.50 -0.44 -20.76
C THR A 32 -19.93 -0.11 -19.33
N ALA A 33 -20.48 1.07 -19.10
CA ALA A 33 -21.00 1.46 -17.80
C ALA A 33 -22.16 0.55 -17.35
N ILE A 34 -22.10 0.05 -16.11
CA ILE A 34 -23.17 -0.71 -15.47
C ILE A 34 -23.41 -0.26 -14.02
N ASN A 35 -24.59 -0.57 -13.48
CA ASN A 35 -24.92 -0.40 -12.06
C ASN A 35 -25.15 -1.77 -11.41
N ASP A 36 -24.26 -2.19 -10.53
CA ASP A 36 -24.23 -3.55 -9.95
C ASP A 36 -23.42 -3.60 -8.65
N THR A 37 -23.73 -4.56 -7.79
CA THR A 37 -23.06 -4.82 -6.51
C THR A 37 -22.27 -6.13 -6.63
N PRO A 38 -21.02 -6.09 -7.12
CA PRO A 38 -20.31 -7.30 -7.51
C PRO A 38 -19.84 -8.11 -6.30
N THR A 39 -20.05 -9.42 -6.38
CA THR A 39 -19.33 -10.40 -5.56
C THR A 39 -18.39 -11.20 -6.46
N VAL A 40 -17.08 -11.09 -6.26
CA VAL A 40 -16.07 -11.76 -7.08
C VAL A 40 -15.48 -12.94 -6.31
N GLY A 41 -15.55 -14.14 -6.90
CA GLY A 41 -14.89 -15.33 -6.36
C GLY A 41 -15.63 -15.99 -5.20
N THR A 42 -16.78 -16.60 -5.51
CA THR A 42 -17.54 -17.46 -4.58
C THR A 42 -17.41 -18.93 -4.95
N ASN A 43 -17.15 -19.80 -3.96
CA ASN A 43 -17.39 -21.26 -4.00
C ASN A 43 -16.89 -22.04 -5.24
N ASN A 44 -15.83 -21.58 -5.94
CA ASN A 44 -15.30 -22.29 -7.11
C ASN A 44 -13.83 -22.66 -6.90
N LEU A 45 -13.60 -23.94 -6.62
CA LEU A 45 -12.35 -24.49 -6.09
C LEU A 45 -11.16 -24.47 -7.07
N ASN A 46 -11.37 -24.21 -8.37
CA ASN A 46 -10.35 -24.58 -9.38
C ASN A 46 -10.14 -23.58 -10.53
N LEU A 47 -10.71 -22.37 -10.48
CA LEU A 47 -10.51 -21.38 -11.54
C LEU A 47 -10.20 -19.99 -10.97
N PRO A 48 -9.30 -19.22 -11.60
CA PRO A 48 -9.14 -17.81 -11.26
C PRO A 48 -10.46 -17.08 -11.50
N ASN A 49 -11.02 -16.48 -10.45
CA ASN A 49 -12.21 -15.64 -10.54
C ASN A 49 -11.75 -14.19 -10.68
N THR A 50 -11.89 -13.63 -11.87
CA THR A 50 -11.39 -12.31 -12.20
C THR A 50 -12.51 -11.49 -12.82
N LEU A 51 -12.81 -10.35 -12.20
CA LEU A 51 -13.62 -9.30 -12.78
C LEU A 51 -12.70 -8.18 -13.24
N THR A 52 -12.64 -7.92 -14.55
CA THR A 52 -11.92 -6.78 -15.11
C THR A 52 -12.91 -5.71 -15.53
N ILE A 53 -12.75 -4.50 -15.03
CA ILE A 53 -13.39 -3.31 -15.60
C ILE A 53 -12.40 -2.75 -16.59
N ALA A 54 -12.67 -2.89 -17.89
CA ALA A 54 -11.77 -2.40 -18.94
C ALA A 54 -11.76 -0.86 -18.96
N ASN A 55 -10.73 -0.26 -19.55
CA ASN A 55 -10.57 1.21 -19.66
C ASN A 55 -11.79 2.00 -20.17
N THR A 56 -12.69 1.38 -20.95
CA THR A 56 -13.93 2.01 -21.46
C THR A 56 -15.18 1.69 -20.63
N GLY A 57 -15.06 0.75 -19.70
CA GLY A 57 -16.12 0.31 -18.82
C GLY A 57 -16.12 1.09 -17.51
N SER A 58 -17.26 1.02 -16.82
CA SER A 58 -17.34 1.46 -15.43
C SER A 58 -18.39 0.66 -14.69
N ILE A 59 -18.22 0.55 -13.38
CA ILE A 59 -19.19 -0.09 -12.49
C ILE A 59 -19.48 0.84 -11.31
N THR A 60 -20.76 1.10 -11.08
CA THR A 60 -21.22 1.78 -9.86
C THR A 60 -22.08 0.82 -9.04
N GLY A 61 -21.98 0.85 -7.71
CA GLY A 61 -22.71 -0.09 -6.86
C GLY A 61 -22.85 0.30 -5.41
N ALA A 62 -23.78 -0.38 -4.72
CA ALA A 62 -23.99 -0.23 -3.27
C ALA A 62 -22.92 -0.96 -2.42
N GLY A 63 -22.00 -1.65 -3.09
CA GLY A 63 -20.83 -2.23 -2.48
C GLY A 63 -20.21 -3.32 -3.34
N ALA A 64 -19.06 -3.82 -2.92
CA ALA A 64 -18.40 -4.93 -3.59
C ALA A 64 -17.70 -5.84 -2.57
N LEU A 65 -17.70 -7.14 -2.89
CA LEU A 65 -17.07 -8.18 -2.11
C LEU A 65 -16.11 -8.96 -3.00
N VAL A 66 -14.82 -8.98 -2.65
CA VAL A 66 -13.78 -9.65 -3.43
C VAL A 66 -13.13 -10.74 -2.61
N GLY A 67 -13.28 -11.99 -3.06
CA GLY A 67 -12.86 -13.19 -2.31
C GLY A 67 -13.84 -13.50 -1.20
N SER A 68 -14.75 -14.46 -1.41
CA SER A 68 -15.77 -14.83 -0.42
C SER A 68 -15.96 -16.33 -0.29
N SER A 69 -15.52 -16.92 0.83
CA SER A 69 -15.87 -18.33 1.10
C SER A 69 -17.28 -18.48 1.68
N SER A 70 -17.93 -19.59 1.36
CA SER A 70 -19.00 -20.14 2.17
C SER A 70 -18.73 -21.61 2.45
N SER A 71 -19.11 -22.09 3.63
CA SER A 71 -19.11 -23.52 3.97
C SER A 71 -17.75 -24.24 3.93
N GLY A 72 -16.67 -23.63 4.44
CA GLY A 72 -15.39 -24.35 4.57
C GLY A 72 -14.48 -24.35 3.34
N VAL A 73 -14.86 -23.68 2.26
CA VAL A 73 -14.16 -23.75 0.97
C VAL A 73 -13.42 -22.44 0.71
N SER A 74 -12.08 -22.45 0.75
CA SER A 74 -11.29 -21.27 0.38
C SER A 74 -11.57 -20.88 -1.08
N SER A 75 -11.96 -19.63 -1.30
CA SER A 75 -12.18 -19.07 -2.63
C SER A 75 -11.39 -17.78 -2.79
N SER A 76 -10.84 -17.59 -3.98
CA SER A 76 -10.12 -16.39 -4.37
C SER A 76 -10.93 -15.58 -5.38
N GLY A 77 -10.85 -14.25 -5.28
CA GLY A 77 -11.39 -13.32 -6.25
C GLY A 77 -10.41 -12.19 -6.55
N THR A 78 -10.38 -11.74 -7.80
CA THR A 78 -9.56 -10.61 -8.25
C THR A 78 -10.44 -9.60 -8.96
N LEU A 79 -10.41 -8.35 -8.51
CA LEU A 79 -10.98 -7.21 -9.23
C LEU A 79 -9.84 -6.42 -9.86
N ILE A 80 -9.88 -6.22 -11.18
CA ILE A 80 -8.94 -5.39 -11.93
C ILE A 80 -9.68 -4.15 -12.41
N ALA A 81 -9.22 -2.98 -12.01
CA ALA A 81 -9.77 -1.68 -12.39
C ALA A 81 -8.82 -0.99 -13.39
N GLU A 82 -9.05 -1.24 -14.68
CA GLU A 82 -8.50 -0.43 -15.77
C GLU A 82 -9.45 0.74 -16.08
N GLY A 83 -10.76 0.51 -15.98
CA GLY A 83 -11.80 1.54 -15.95
C GLY A 83 -12.32 1.82 -14.54
N ASP A 84 -13.36 2.65 -14.44
CA ASP A 84 -13.78 3.23 -13.16
C ASP A 84 -14.64 2.28 -12.31
N VAL A 85 -14.36 2.25 -11.00
CA VAL A 85 -15.13 1.49 -10.00
C VAL A 85 -15.60 2.47 -8.93
N THR A 86 -16.92 2.65 -8.79
CA THR A 86 -17.49 3.47 -7.71
C THR A 86 -18.40 2.63 -6.81
N MET A 87 -18.04 2.50 -5.53
CA MET A 87 -18.76 1.66 -4.58
C MET A 87 -19.06 2.43 -3.30
N THR A 88 -20.20 2.22 -2.64
CA THR A 88 -20.43 2.80 -1.30
C THR A 88 -19.73 2.02 -0.18
N GLY A 89 -19.13 0.86 -0.50
CA GLY A 89 -18.28 0.10 0.42
C GLY A 89 -17.56 -1.01 -0.33
N LEU A 90 -16.34 -1.33 0.08
CA LEU A 90 -15.53 -2.35 -0.58
C LEU A 90 -14.91 -3.26 0.47
N THR A 91 -15.06 -4.57 0.31
CA THR A 91 -14.38 -5.57 1.13
C THR A 91 -13.49 -6.45 0.27
N ILE A 92 -12.19 -6.47 0.57
CA ILE A 92 -11.20 -7.34 -0.08
C ILE A 92 -10.79 -8.44 0.89
N GLY A 93 -10.85 -9.70 0.47
CA GLY A 93 -10.52 -10.86 1.30
C GLY A 93 -11.52 -11.09 2.41
N TYR A 94 -12.73 -11.55 2.08
CA TYR A 94 -13.77 -11.90 3.04
C TYR A 94 -13.84 -13.43 3.24
N ASN A 95 -13.45 -13.92 4.42
CA ASN A 95 -13.33 -15.37 4.68
C ASN A 95 -12.50 -16.13 3.62
N GLY A 96 -11.63 -15.46 2.89
CA GLY A 96 -10.92 -16.02 1.74
C GLY A 96 -9.88 -15.03 1.21
N ALA A 97 -9.36 -15.30 0.00
CA ALA A 97 -8.36 -14.45 -0.64
C ALA A 97 -9.02 -13.45 -1.59
N GLY A 98 -8.73 -12.16 -1.44
CA GLY A 98 -9.18 -11.12 -2.36
C GLY A 98 -8.01 -10.32 -2.89
N THR A 99 -8.06 -9.95 -4.15
CA THR A 99 -7.08 -9.06 -4.77
C THR A 99 -7.79 -7.90 -5.47
N LEU A 100 -7.34 -6.68 -5.22
CA LEU A 100 -7.70 -5.50 -6.01
C LEU A 100 -6.44 -5.03 -6.76
N ILE A 101 -6.54 -4.89 -8.07
CA ILE A 101 -5.49 -4.31 -8.92
C ILE A 101 -6.06 -3.05 -9.55
N ILE A 102 -5.38 -1.93 -9.38
CA ILE A 102 -5.71 -0.65 -10.01
C ILE A 102 -4.61 -0.35 -11.01
N ASP A 103 -4.96 -0.45 -12.29
CA ASP A 103 -4.05 -0.29 -13.41
C ASP A 103 -4.69 0.54 -14.53
N GLY A 104 -5.17 1.72 -14.15
CA GLY A 104 -5.59 2.75 -15.09
C GLY A 104 -6.72 3.62 -14.53
N GLY A 105 -7.77 2.97 -14.04
CA GLY A 105 -9.02 3.63 -13.68
C GLY A 105 -9.06 4.19 -12.26
N ASP A 106 -10.15 4.88 -11.95
CA ASP A 106 -10.40 5.40 -10.61
C ASP A 106 -11.28 4.45 -9.81
N VAL A 107 -10.77 3.99 -8.67
CA VAL A 107 -11.53 3.24 -7.66
C VAL A 107 -11.95 4.18 -6.53
N VAL A 108 -13.22 4.55 -6.53
CA VAL A 108 -13.83 5.42 -5.51
C VAL A 108 -14.69 4.59 -4.57
N VAL A 109 -14.30 4.52 -3.30
CA VAL A 109 -15.07 3.92 -2.22
C VAL A 109 -15.71 5.03 -1.39
N ASN A 110 -16.98 5.32 -1.68
CA ASN A 110 -17.83 6.30 -1.00
C ASN A 110 -18.34 5.80 0.36
N GLY A 111 -17.42 5.29 1.18
CA GLY A 111 -17.71 4.70 2.46
C GLY A 111 -16.51 3.90 2.97
N LYS A 112 -16.76 2.74 3.57
CA LYS A 112 -15.71 1.97 4.23
C LYS A 112 -14.97 1.05 3.24
N LEU A 113 -13.64 1.07 3.29
CA LEU A 113 -12.79 0.00 2.76
C LEU A 113 -12.39 -0.93 3.92
N SER A 114 -12.67 -2.23 3.78
CA SER A 114 -12.24 -3.26 4.74
C SER A 114 -11.41 -4.31 4.02
N THR A 115 -10.30 -4.73 4.61
CA THR A 115 -9.53 -5.85 4.08
C THR A 115 -9.49 -7.00 5.08
N GLY A 116 -9.36 -8.23 4.61
CA GLY A 116 -9.13 -9.39 5.47
C GLY A 116 -10.24 -9.62 6.50
N ARG A 117 -11.50 -9.43 6.10
CA ARG A 117 -12.64 -9.59 7.01
C ARG A 117 -12.93 -11.07 7.25
N LEU A 118 -13.16 -11.42 8.52
CA LEU A 118 -13.52 -12.77 8.96
C LEU A 118 -14.80 -12.76 9.77
N ASP A 119 -15.71 -13.67 9.45
CA ASP A 119 -16.95 -13.91 10.20
C ASP A 119 -16.95 -15.30 10.91
N ALA A 120 -15.92 -16.16 10.71
CA ALA A 120 -15.72 -17.44 11.44
C ALA A 120 -14.23 -17.86 11.51
N THR A 121 -13.93 -19.14 11.83
CA THR A 121 -12.57 -19.73 11.97
C THR A 121 -11.77 -19.85 10.66
N TYR A 122 -12.02 -18.97 9.70
CA TYR A 122 -11.37 -18.95 8.39
C TYR A 122 -10.08 -18.14 8.45
N THR A 123 -9.23 -18.34 7.45
CA THR A 123 -8.15 -17.41 7.11
C THR A 123 -8.62 -16.46 6.02
N ALA A 124 -8.06 -15.25 5.99
CA ALA A 124 -8.33 -14.30 4.92
C ALA A 124 -7.03 -13.63 4.49
N SER A 125 -6.88 -13.42 3.18
CA SER A 125 -5.80 -12.64 2.64
C SER A 125 -6.38 -11.57 1.75
N ALA A 126 -5.84 -10.36 1.84
CA ALA A 126 -6.23 -9.25 1.00
C ALA A 126 -4.98 -8.63 0.40
N ASP A 127 -4.94 -8.51 -0.92
CA ASP A 127 -3.88 -7.84 -1.64
C ASP A 127 -4.46 -6.66 -2.42
N ILE A 128 -3.85 -5.49 -2.29
CA ILE A 128 -4.23 -4.29 -3.04
C ILE A 128 -2.99 -3.78 -3.76
N GLN A 129 -3.07 -3.67 -5.07
CA GLN A 129 -1.99 -3.16 -5.92
C GLN A 129 -2.46 -1.88 -6.60
N ILE A 130 -1.73 -0.79 -6.36
CA ILE A 130 -1.94 0.52 -6.98
C ILE A 130 -0.76 0.78 -7.89
N ILE A 131 -0.95 0.49 -9.18
CA ILE A 131 0.10 0.56 -10.20
C ILE A 131 -0.03 1.90 -10.94
N THR A 132 -1.23 2.18 -11.44
CA THR A 132 -1.64 3.43 -12.06
C THR A 132 -3.07 3.79 -11.62
N GLY A 133 -3.64 4.91 -12.08
CA GLY A 133 -4.99 5.34 -11.67
C GLY A 133 -5.05 5.85 -10.23
N SER A 134 -6.23 5.75 -9.59
CA SER A 134 -6.40 6.20 -8.20
C SER A 134 -7.27 5.28 -7.33
N LEU A 135 -6.94 5.24 -6.03
CA LEU A 135 -7.80 4.70 -4.97
C LEU A 135 -8.22 5.86 -4.07
N THR A 136 -9.51 6.19 -4.04
CA THR A 136 -10.07 7.20 -3.12
C THR A 136 -11.07 6.54 -2.19
N VAL A 137 -10.82 6.61 -0.88
CA VAL A 137 -11.74 6.11 0.16
C VAL A 137 -12.21 7.29 1.00
N THR A 138 -13.51 7.57 0.97
CA THR A 138 -14.08 8.73 1.70
C THR A 138 -14.44 8.42 3.14
N GLY A 139 -14.74 7.16 3.45
CA GLY A 139 -14.95 6.67 4.81
C GLY A 139 -13.70 6.01 5.41
N ALA A 140 -13.87 5.37 6.56
CA ALA A 140 -12.76 4.73 7.26
C ALA A 140 -12.16 3.57 6.43
N THR A 141 -10.84 3.47 6.44
CA THR A 141 -10.12 2.30 5.93
C THR A 141 -9.60 1.48 7.11
N SER A 142 -9.96 0.20 7.14
CA SER A 142 -9.49 -0.74 8.15
C SER A 142 -8.76 -1.90 7.48
N LEU A 143 -7.44 -1.95 7.67
CA LEU A 143 -6.62 -3.05 7.17
C LEU A 143 -6.62 -4.20 8.18
N GLY A 144 -6.89 -5.42 7.71
CA GLY A 144 -6.88 -6.64 8.54
C GLY A 144 -8.09 -6.80 9.46
N PHE A 145 -9.30 -6.51 9.01
CA PHE A 145 -10.51 -6.35 9.83
C PHE A 145 -11.02 -7.61 10.59
N GLY A 146 -10.40 -8.78 10.47
CA GLY A 146 -10.86 -10.03 11.09
C GLY A 146 -10.75 -10.09 12.62
N ASN A 147 -11.53 -11.00 13.22
CA ASN A 147 -11.56 -11.24 14.68
C ASN A 147 -10.79 -12.52 15.08
N GLY A 148 -9.73 -12.90 14.34
CA GLY A 148 -9.00 -14.15 14.60
C GLY A 148 -7.60 -14.19 13.98
N LEU A 149 -6.76 -15.10 14.49
CA LEU A 149 -5.42 -15.36 13.98
C LEU A 149 -5.53 -15.98 12.57
N GLY A 150 -4.99 -15.31 11.54
CA GLY A 150 -5.01 -15.82 10.16
C GLY A 150 -5.47 -14.83 9.09
N VAL A 151 -5.51 -13.54 9.41
CA VAL A 151 -5.67 -12.49 8.41
C VAL A 151 -4.31 -11.96 7.98
N GLN A 152 -4.13 -11.73 6.69
CA GLN A 152 -3.02 -10.93 6.16
C GLN A 152 -3.56 -9.88 5.21
N THR A 153 -3.05 -8.66 5.30
CA THR A 153 -3.31 -7.62 4.29
C THR A 153 -2.01 -7.06 3.76
N THR A 154 -1.89 -7.00 2.44
CA THR A 154 -0.79 -6.35 1.75
C THR A 154 -1.35 -5.25 0.86
N VAL A 155 -0.70 -4.09 0.89
CA VAL A 155 -0.93 -3.00 -0.06
C VAL A 155 0.41 -2.65 -0.68
N THR A 156 0.48 -2.65 -2.01
CA THR A 156 1.65 -2.24 -2.77
C THR A 156 1.27 -1.08 -3.67
N GLN A 157 1.97 0.05 -3.53
CA GLN A 157 1.80 1.23 -4.37
C GLN A 157 3.10 1.53 -5.12
N THR A 158 3.12 1.27 -6.42
CA THR A 158 4.26 1.57 -7.30
C THR A 158 4.03 2.82 -8.15
N GLY A 159 2.80 3.33 -8.18
CA GLY A 159 2.42 4.55 -8.89
C GLY A 159 1.04 5.05 -8.46
N GLY A 160 0.36 5.79 -9.34
CA GLY A 160 -1.00 6.28 -9.10
C GLY A 160 -1.16 7.17 -7.85
N THR A 161 -2.40 7.32 -7.40
CA THR A 161 -2.75 8.11 -6.21
C THR A 161 -3.58 7.28 -5.22
N ALA A 162 -3.20 7.31 -3.95
CA ALA A 162 -3.99 6.73 -2.86
C ALA A 162 -4.45 7.83 -1.89
N ASN A 163 -5.76 8.02 -1.75
CA ASN A 163 -6.36 9.03 -0.88
C ASN A 163 -7.33 8.40 0.12
N PHE A 164 -6.96 8.41 1.40
CA PHE A 164 -7.74 7.87 2.51
C PHE A 164 -8.33 9.00 3.36
N ALA A 165 -9.36 9.67 2.84
CA ALA A 165 -9.95 10.84 3.50
C ALA A 165 -10.61 10.49 4.86
N GLY A 166 -11.15 9.29 5.03
CA GLY A 166 -11.66 8.83 6.32
C GLY A 166 -10.61 8.19 7.23
N GLY A 167 -9.33 8.22 6.84
CA GLY A 167 -8.22 7.68 7.59
C GLY A 167 -7.90 6.22 7.25
N LEU A 168 -6.64 5.85 7.48
CA LEU A 168 -6.11 4.50 7.37
C LEU A 168 -5.69 4.01 8.76
N THR A 169 -6.27 2.90 9.18
CA THR A 169 -5.92 2.24 10.44
C THR A 169 -5.72 0.74 10.25
N GLY A 170 -4.69 0.20 10.89
CA GLY A 170 -4.61 -1.24 11.14
C GLY A 170 -5.65 -1.66 12.17
N LYS A 171 -6.28 -2.81 11.95
CA LYS A 171 -7.10 -3.46 12.98
C LYS A 171 -6.19 -4.20 13.95
N THR A 172 -6.34 -3.92 15.25
CA THR A 172 -5.72 -4.65 16.36
C THR A 172 -5.69 -6.16 16.14
N GLY A 173 -4.51 -6.76 16.30
CA GLY A 173 -4.32 -8.22 16.27
C GLY A 173 -4.18 -8.87 14.89
N ASN A 174 -4.22 -8.11 13.79
CA ASN A 174 -4.06 -8.64 12.44
C ASN A 174 -2.90 -7.97 11.69
N PRO A 175 -1.96 -8.73 11.10
CA PRO A 175 -0.83 -8.14 10.40
C PRO A 175 -1.26 -7.45 9.11
N PHE A 176 -0.63 -6.31 8.82
CA PHE A 176 -0.72 -5.67 7.52
C PHE A 176 0.63 -5.10 7.11
N THR A 177 0.86 -5.04 5.79
CA THR A 177 2.00 -4.34 5.19
C THR A 177 1.48 -3.36 4.15
N TYR A 178 1.95 -2.12 4.22
CA TYR A 178 1.76 -1.12 3.17
C TYR A 178 3.14 -0.70 2.67
N ALA A 179 3.46 -0.97 1.41
CA ALA A 179 4.71 -0.55 0.78
C ALA A 179 4.42 0.45 -0.34
N ILE A 180 5.09 1.61 -0.32
CA ILE A 180 5.01 2.62 -1.37
C ILE A 180 6.39 2.88 -1.96
N SER A 181 6.51 2.74 -3.28
CA SER A 181 7.73 3.05 -4.04
C SER A 181 7.54 4.10 -5.13
N GLY A 182 6.29 4.52 -5.40
CA GLY A 182 5.97 5.57 -6.37
C GLY A 182 4.54 6.12 -6.20
N GLY A 183 4.21 7.16 -6.96
CA GLY A 183 2.88 7.79 -6.93
C GLY A 183 2.72 8.88 -5.87
N SER A 184 1.50 9.06 -5.34
CA SER A 184 1.18 9.96 -4.23
C SER A 184 0.27 9.30 -3.19
N PHE A 185 0.46 9.65 -1.92
CA PHE A 185 -0.36 9.18 -0.80
C PHE A 185 -0.84 10.35 0.05
N SER A 186 -2.13 10.35 0.38
CA SER A 186 -2.71 11.25 1.38
C SER A 186 -3.69 10.53 2.29
N SER A 187 -3.68 10.88 3.58
CA SER A 187 -4.66 10.39 4.53
C SER A 187 -5.00 11.42 5.61
N THR A 188 -6.22 11.42 6.12
CA THR A 188 -6.54 12.23 7.32
C THR A 188 -5.83 11.66 8.55
N THR A 189 -5.87 10.35 8.75
CA THR A 189 -5.14 9.67 9.84
C THR A 189 -4.31 8.53 9.27
N LEU A 190 -3.06 8.38 9.71
CA LEU A 190 -2.23 7.21 9.40
C LEU A 190 -1.80 6.57 10.72
N TYR A 191 -2.48 5.50 11.09
CA TYR A 191 -2.22 4.77 12.34
C TYR A 191 -1.66 3.38 12.05
N VAL A 192 -0.41 3.19 12.47
CA VAL A 192 0.36 1.96 12.27
C VAL A 192 0.59 1.30 13.61
N GLY A 193 0.53 -0.02 13.67
CA GLY A 193 0.66 -0.78 14.92
C GLY A 193 -0.64 -0.87 15.70
N ASN A 194 -0.54 -1.42 16.91
CA ASN A 194 -1.69 -1.82 17.68
C ASN A 194 -1.93 -0.93 18.91
N SER A 195 -3.11 -0.30 18.99
CA SER A 195 -3.52 0.46 20.18
C SER A 195 -3.74 -0.39 21.43
N ASP A 196 -3.87 -1.70 21.28
CA ASP A 196 -4.04 -2.67 22.36
C ASP A 196 -2.77 -3.50 22.56
N VAL A 197 -2.12 -3.30 23.70
CA VAL A 197 -0.87 -3.97 24.09
C VAL A 197 -0.98 -5.49 24.15
N SER A 198 -2.19 -6.04 24.29
CA SER A 198 -2.40 -7.50 24.33
C SER A 198 -2.04 -8.22 23.03
N HIS A 199 -1.87 -7.49 21.91
CA HIS A 199 -1.35 -8.05 20.66
C HIS A 199 -0.12 -7.30 20.13
N ALA A 200 0.79 -6.91 21.02
CA ALA A 200 2.06 -6.26 20.68
C ALA A 200 2.97 -7.10 19.74
N GLY A 201 2.74 -8.41 19.61
CA GLY A 201 3.49 -9.30 18.71
C GLY A 201 2.96 -9.37 17.26
N THR A 202 1.93 -8.60 16.91
CA THR A 202 1.41 -8.57 15.54
C THR A 202 2.19 -7.53 14.73
N SER A 203 2.90 -7.98 13.69
CA SER A 203 3.66 -7.07 12.82
C SER A 203 2.72 -6.23 11.95
N MET A 204 2.85 -4.92 12.03
CA MET A 204 2.15 -3.96 11.16
C MET A 204 3.16 -3.00 10.58
N GLU A 205 3.31 -3.02 9.26
CA GLU A 205 4.38 -2.31 8.57
C GLU A 205 3.84 -1.25 7.62
N PHE A 206 4.45 -0.07 7.67
CA PHE A 206 4.32 0.95 6.63
C PHE A 206 5.72 1.30 6.13
N ARG A 207 5.99 1.00 4.86
CA ARG A 207 7.31 1.14 4.24
C ARG A 207 7.29 2.14 3.07
N ILE A 208 8.26 3.05 3.09
CA ILE A 208 8.57 3.95 1.96
C ILE A 208 9.86 3.45 1.30
N ILE A 209 9.86 3.30 -0.02
CA ILE A 209 10.99 2.78 -0.80
C ILE A 209 11.41 3.82 -1.84
N GLY A 210 12.63 4.32 -1.71
CA GLY A 210 13.19 5.34 -2.59
C GLY A 210 12.52 6.70 -2.45
N ASN A 211 12.87 7.62 -3.34
CA ASN A 211 12.34 8.98 -3.36
C ASN A 211 11.56 9.29 -4.66
N SER A 212 11.25 8.26 -5.47
CA SER A 212 10.63 8.42 -6.79
C SER A 212 9.12 8.78 -6.75
N MET A 213 8.62 9.15 -5.58
CA MET A 213 7.24 9.60 -5.40
C MET A 213 7.06 11.00 -5.99
N SER A 214 5.87 11.24 -6.57
CA SER A 214 5.47 12.56 -7.09
C SER A 214 5.30 13.62 -6.00
N ALA A 215 5.08 13.18 -4.76
CA ALA A 215 4.90 13.97 -3.55
C ALA A 215 5.24 13.11 -2.32
N PRO A 216 5.59 13.71 -1.16
CA PRO A 216 5.76 12.94 0.07
C PRO A 216 4.48 12.23 0.48
N VAL A 217 4.60 11.20 1.33
CA VAL A 217 3.46 10.57 2.00
C VAL A 217 2.88 11.60 2.94
N THR A 218 1.65 12.06 2.71
CA THR A 218 1.03 13.12 3.52
C THR A 218 -0.01 12.58 4.48
N CYS A 219 -0.01 13.07 5.72
CA CYS A 219 -1.15 12.86 6.61
C CYS A 219 -1.40 14.03 7.58
N THR A 220 -2.64 14.20 8.03
CA THR A 220 -2.95 15.22 9.04
C THR A 220 -2.53 14.75 10.43
N ASP A 221 -2.82 13.50 10.76
CA ASP A 221 -2.57 12.92 12.07
C ASP A 221 -1.85 11.58 11.96
N PHE A 222 -0.64 11.50 12.51
CA PHE A 222 0.17 10.29 12.50
C PHE A 222 0.33 9.71 13.90
N ARG A 223 0.21 8.39 13.99
CA ARG A 223 0.53 7.65 15.21
C ARG A 223 1.11 6.28 14.90
N ALA A 224 2.26 6.00 15.50
CA ALA A 224 2.82 4.65 15.57
C ALA A 224 2.57 4.09 16.97
N TYR A 225 1.95 2.91 17.02
CA TYR A 225 1.70 2.16 18.24
C TYR A 225 2.65 0.98 18.37
N VAL A 226 2.67 0.33 19.54
CA VAL A 226 3.44 -0.91 19.75
C VAL A 226 3.16 -1.94 18.65
N GLY A 227 4.21 -2.61 18.17
CA GLY A 227 4.14 -3.55 17.04
C GLY A 227 4.15 -2.90 15.65
N ALA A 228 4.15 -1.55 15.57
CA ALA A 228 4.41 -0.84 14.32
C ALA A 228 5.87 -1.04 13.88
N THR A 229 6.06 -1.26 12.58
CA THR A 229 7.34 -1.12 11.89
C THR A 229 7.21 0.00 10.87
N LEU A 230 8.06 1.02 11.00
CA LEU A 230 8.18 2.12 10.05
C LEU A 230 9.41 1.84 9.19
N GLY A 231 9.18 1.35 7.98
CA GLY A 231 10.22 0.95 7.04
C GLY A 231 10.63 2.09 6.11
N PHE A 232 11.93 2.25 5.89
CA PHE A 232 12.48 3.24 4.97
C PHE A 232 13.63 2.59 4.19
N THR A 233 13.44 2.38 2.89
CA THR A 233 14.48 1.83 2.01
C THR A 233 15.10 2.95 1.19
N ILE A 234 16.37 3.23 1.44
CA ILE A 234 17.15 4.27 0.77
C ILE A 234 17.63 3.76 -0.58
N MET A 235 17.23 4.44 -1.65
CA MET A 235 17.64 4.15 -3.02
C MET A 235 18.62 5.22 -3.53
N SER A 236 19.07 5.11 -4.78
CA SER A 236 20.05 6.05 -5.36
C SER A 236 19.58 7.51 -5.43
N ASP A 237 18.27 7.74 -5.39
CA ASP A 237 17.62 9.05 -5.36
C ASP A 237 17.25 9.52 -3.94
N GLY A 238 17.67 8.75 -2.92
CA GLY A 238 17.37 8.97 -1.50
C GLY A 238 16.19 8.13 -1.01
N VAL A 239 15.53 8.63 0.01
CA VAL A 239 14.27 8.07 0.53
C VAL A 239 13.28 9.20 0.75
N GLY A 240 12.02 8.96 0.45
CA GLY A 240 10.96 9.91 0.81
C GLY A 240 10.62 9.87 2.31
N HIS A 241 9.82 10.83 2.74
CA HIS A 241 9.42 10.98 4.14
C HIS A 241 7.90 11.03 4.29
N ILE A 242 7.45 10.84 5.54
CA ILE A 242 6.07 11.14 5.94
C ILE A 242 6.00 12.61 6.35
N ALA A 243 5.29 13.42 5.55
CA ALA A 243 4.94 14.79 5.90
C ALA A 243 3.64 14.79 6.71
N VAL A 244 3.70 15.24 7.96
CA VAL A 244 2.59 15.13 8.90
C VAL A 244 2.26 16.48 9.55
N THR A 245 0.97 16.80 9.72
CA THR A 245 0.60 18.03 10.44
C THR A 245 0.71 17.89 11.96
N ARG A 246 0.36 16.73 12.52
CA ARG A 246 0.47 16.43 13.95
C ARG A 246 0.97 15.02 14.23
N VAL A 247 1.98 14.89 15.08
CA VAL A 247 2.42 13.59 15.61
C VAL A 247 1.80 13.31 16.99
N ASN A 248 0.94 12.29 17.07
CA ASN A 248 0.20 11.92 18.29
C ASN A 248 0.84 10.80 19.12
N GLY A 249 2.03 10.37 18.74
CA GLY A 249 2.84 9.39 19.48
C GLY A 249 3.60 8.47 18.56
N LEU A 250 4.85 8.17 18.95
CA LEU A 250 5.74 7.28 18.21
C LEU A 250 6.19 6.16 19.13
N THR A 251 5.71 4.96 18.85
CA THR A 251 6.14 3.73 19.53
C THR A 251 6.22 2.63 18.50
N GLY A 252 7.29 1.84 18.53
CA GLY A 252 7.52 0.76 17.57
C GLY A 252 8.95 0.70 17.07
N THR A 253 9.13 0.03 15.94
CA THR A 253 10.43 -0.20 15.31
C THR A 253 10.60 0.71 14.10
N VAL A 254 11.78 1.29 13.94
CA VAL A 254 12.24 1.93 12.70
C VAL A 254 13.19 0.96 12.01
N ASP A 255 12.87 0.61 10.77
CA ASP A 255 13.66 -0.27 9.91
C ASP A 255 14.21 0.57 8.76
N VAL A 256 15.54 0.64 8.63
CA VAL A 256 16.25 1.47 7.66
C VAL A 256 17.11 0.59 6.77
N ASP A 257 16.59 0.31 5.58
CA ASP A 257 17.28 -0.48 4.58
C ASP A 257 17.97 0.40 3.54
N VAL A 258 18.97 -0.12 2.85
CA VAL A 258 19.70 0.57 1.78
C VAL A 258 19.81 -0.36 0.59
N ASP A 259 19.46 0.14 -0.59
CA ASP A 259 19.70 -0.59 -1.83
C ASP A 259 21.19 -0.96 -1.94
N PRO A 260 21.53 -2.23 -2.22
CA PRO A 260 22.91 -2.69 -2.19
C PRO A 260 23.83 -1.96 -3.19
N MET A 261 23.29 -1.30 -4.22
CA MET A 261 24.06 -0.49 -5.17
C MET A 261 24.35 0.94 -4.68
N VAL A 262 23.83 1.32 -3.50
CA VAL A 262 23.95 2.66 -2.94
C VAL A 262 25.03 2.68 -1.85
N ALA A 263 25.90 3.68 -1.92
CA ALA A 263 26.86 3.97 -0.86
C ALA A 263 26.34 5.14 -0.02
N VAL A 264 26.42 5.01 1.30
CA VAL A 264 26.06 6.06 2.27
C VAL A 264 27.27 6.36 3.14
N LEU A 265 27.68 7.63 3.21
CA LEU A 265 28.79 8.04 4.06
C LEU A 265 28.32 8.23 5.51
N GLN A 266 29.21 7.95 6.46
CA GLN A 266 29.01 8.24 7.87
C GLN A 266 28.58 9.71 8.06
N GLY A 267 27.58 9.93 8.91
CA GLY A 267 27.03 11.25 9.21
C GLY A 267 25.97 11.73 8.21
N THR A 268 25.72 10.99 7.12
CA THR A 268 24.60 11.29 6.22
C THR A 268 23.28 11.09 6.96
N ALA A 269 22.42 12.11 6.90
CA ALA A 269 21.10 12.09 7.53
C ALA A 269 20.00 11.99 6.46
N PHE A 270 18.99 11.17 6.73
CA PHE A 270 17.79 11.03 5.92
C PHE A 270 16.57 11.39 6.75
N ASP A 271 15.73 12.28 6.23
CA ASP A 271 14.47 12.66 6.87
C ASP A 271 13.46 11.52 6.69
N LEU A 272 12.91 11.03 7.80
CA LEU A 272 11.95 9.93 7.82
C LEU A 272 10.52 10.45 8.04
N ILE A 273 10.37 11.37 8.99
CA ILE A 273 9.11 12.01 9.33
C ILE A 273 9.38 13.51 9.52
N VAL A 274 8.61 14.34 8.84
CA VAL A 274 8.68 15.80 8.92
C VAL A 274 7.35 16.30 9.45
N GLU A 275 7.34 16.87 10.66
CA GLU A 275 6.13 17.54 11.16
C GLU A 275 6.07 18.97 10.62
N THR A 276 5.00 19.26 9.89
CA THR A 276 4.74 20.54 9.25
C THR A 276 3.86 21.45 10.11
N GLY A 277 3.21 20.90 11.15
CA GLY A 277 2.56 21.66 12.22
C GLY A 277 3.50 21.84 13.41
N HIS A 278 3.22 22.80 14.28
CA HIS A 278 4.17 23.21 15.31
C HIS A 278 4.62 22.09 16.28
N ASP A 279 5.93 22.08 16.55
CA ASP A 279 6.68 21.38 17.61
C ASP A 279 6.46 19.86 17.71
N PHE A 280 7.24 19.09 16.94
CA PHE A 280 7.48 17.65 17.14
C PHE A 280 7.83 17.40 18.60
N ASN A 281 6.80 16.98 19.32
CA ASN A 281 6.66 17.21 20.74
C ASN A 281 7.95 16.83 21.48
N VAL A 282 8.45 17.78 22.24
CA VAL A 282 9.75 17.80 22.91
C VAL A 282 9.91 16.55 23.78
N GLY A 283 10.50 15.48 23.22
CA GLY A 283 10.85 14.24 23.94
C GLY A 283 10.36 12.90 23.33
N GLY A 284 9.63 12.90 22.21
CA GLY A 284 8.79 11.75 21.80
C GLY A 284 9.39 10.55 21.06
N ILE A 285 10.72 10.43 20.88
CA ILE A 285 11.31 9.28 20.15
C ILE A 285 11.74 8.12 21.07
N SER A 286 11.58 8.25 22.39
CA SER A 286 11.98 7.22 23.37
C SER A 286 11.18 5.92 23.26
N GLY A 287 10.00 5.96 22.64
CA GLY A 287 9.20 4.79 22.32
C GLY A 287 9.64 4.07 21.03
N LEU A 288 10.58 4.63 20.28
CA LEU A 288 11.12 4.03 19.07
C LEU A 288 12.39 3.23 19.36
N SER A 289 12.52 2.09 18.69
CA SER A 289 13.76 1.33 18.60
C SER A 289 14.13 1.12 17.14
N LEU A 290 15.42 0.95 16.85
CA LEU A 290 15.86 0.45 15.54
C LEU A 290 15.55 -1.05 15.41
N ALA A 291 15.36 -1.52 14.18
CA ALA A 291 15.36 -2.94 13.87
C ALA A 291 16.71 -3.56 14.28
N ALA A 292 16.72 -4.86 14.60
CA ALA A 292 17.88 -5.48 15.25
C ALA A 292 19.14 -5.44 14.37
N GLU A 293 18.94 -5.57 13.06
CA GLU A 293 19.92 -5.49 11.99
C GLU A 293 20.51 -4.08 11.78
N ASP A 294 19.78 -3.04 12.18
CA ASP A 294 20.16 -1.65 11.98
C ASP A 294 20.99 -1.10 13.15
N VAL A 295 20.98 -1.77 14.30
CA VAL A 295 21.69 -1.36 15.50
C VAL A 295 23.19 -1.32 15.23
N GLY A 296 23.78 -0.13 15.38
CA GLY A 296 25.21 0.11 15.16
C GLY A 296 25.55 0.59 13.74
N THR A 297 24.61 0.45 12.79
CA THR A 297 24.71 1.04 11.45
C THR A 297 24.01 2.40 11.40
N TRP A 298 22.85 2.50 12.05
CA TRP A 298 22.02 3.69 12.08
C TRP A 298 21.86 4.26 13.48
N GLY A 299 21.66 5.58 13.56
CA GLY A 299 21.16 6.29 14.72
C GLY A 299 19.86 7.02 14.38
N ILE A 300 18.91 7.06 15.32
CA ILE A 300 17.70 7.88 15.18
C ILE A 300 17.81 9.14 16.02
N GLN A 301 17.42 10.27 15.45
CA GLN A 301 17.43 11.56 16.15
C GLN A 301 16.20 12.41 15.80
N ASN A 302 15.81 13.28 16.73
CA ASN A 302 14.88 14.37 16.45
C ASN A 302 15.68 15.66 16.24
N ASN A 303 15.61 16.21 15.04
CA ASN A 303 16.26 17.45 14.64
C ASN A 303 15.21 18.56 14.44
N GLY A 304 14.63 19.04 15.55
CA GLY A 304 13.80 20.24 15.55
C GLY A 304 12.52 20.15 14.72
N GLY A 305 11.81 19.03 14.77
CA GLY A 305 10.61 18.83 13.95
C GLY A 305 10.70 17.62 13.02
N VAL A 306 11.90 17.05 12.90
CA VAL A 306 12.22 16.06 11.88
C VAL A 306 12.83 14.83 12.55
N LEU A 307 12.18 13.68 12.40
CA LEU A 307 12.77 12.39 12.71
C LEU A 307 13.74 12.02 11.60
N GLN A 308 14.99 11.77 11.95
CA GLN A 308 16.04 11.41 10.99
C GLN A 308 16.69 10.08 11.35
N ALA A 309 17.06 9.33 10.32
CA ALA A 309 18.09 8.29 10.41
C ALA A 309 19.45 8.90 10.03
N VAL A 310 20.48 8.66 10.82
CA VAL A 310 21.85 9.11 10.57
C VAL A 310 22.77 7.91 10.49
N ALA A 311 23.54 7.80 9.42
CA ALA A 311 24.51 6.73 9.24
C ALA A 311 25.63 6.86 10.30
N LEU A 312 25.84 5.84 11.12
CA LEU A 312 26.89 5.80 12.14
C LEU A 312 28.22 5.28 11.59
N VAL A 313 28.20 4.64 10.43
CA VAL A 313 29.35 4.08 9.72
C VAL A 313 29.22 4.34 8.23
N ASP A 314 30.32 4.23 7.49
CA ASP A 314 30.27 4.19 6.04
C ASP A 314 29.62 2.87 5.58
N ILE A 315 28.58 2.96 4.76
CA ILE A 315 27.91 1.84 4.13
C ILE A 315 28.38 1.81 2.67
N PRO A 316 29.26 0.87 2.29
CA PRO A 316 29.72 0.78 0.92
C PRO A 316 28.63 0.20 0.02
N ALA A 317 28.55 0.68 -1.23
CA ALA A 317 27.84 -0.06 -2.27
C ALA A 317 28.50 -1.44 -2.43
N VAL A 318 27.70 -2.49 -2.43
CA VAL A 318 28.13 -3.87 -2.66
C VAL A 318 27.65 -4.29 -4.05
N PRO A 319 28.47 -4.15 -5.10
CA PRO A 319 28.09 -4.59 -6.44
C PRO A 319 27.69 -6.07 -6.42
N GLU A 320 26.71 -6.43 -7.25
CA GLU A 320 26.19 -7.80 -7.30
C GLU A 320 27.34 -8.83 -7.42
N PRO A 321 27.15 -10.07 -6.91
CA PRO A 321 28.17 -11.11 -6.93
C PRO A 321 28.83 -11.34 -8.30
N ALA A 322 28.10 -11.12 -9.39
CA ALA A 322 28.63 -11.22 -10.76
C ALA A 322 29.65 -10.12 -11.09
N THR A 323 29.44 -8.89 -10.63
CA THR A 323 30.37 -7.75 -10.78
C THR A 323 31.63 -7.97 -9.94
N MET A 324 31.46 -8.50 -8.73
CA MET A 324 32.57 -8.88 -7.85
C MET A 324 33.39 -10.04 -8.45
N ALA A 325 32.73 -11.04 -9.06
CA ALA A 325 33.38 -12.13 -9.78
C ALA A 325 34.12 -11.65 -11.03
N LEU A 326 33.56 -10.70 -11.78
CA LEU A 326 34.21 -10.13 -12.98
C LEU A 326 35.43 -9.26 -12.62
N LEU A 327 35.36 -8.49 -11.53
CA LEU A 327 36.53 -7.78 -10.97
C LEU A 327 37.61 -8.76 -10.49
N GLY A 328 37.21 -9.85 -9.83
CA GLY A 328 38.10 -10.94 -9.43
C GLY A 328 38.78 -11.62 -10.63
N LEU A 329 38.03 -11.92 -11.70
CA LEU A 329 38.56 -12.48 -12.94
C LEU A 329 39.44 -11.49 -13.71
N GLY A 330 39.10 -10.20 -13.70
CA GLY A 330 39.89 -9.13 -14.31
C GLY A 330 41.26 -8.96 -13.63
N LEU A 331 41.33 -9.03 -12.30
CA LEU A 331 42.57 -8.99 -11.54
C LEU A 331 43.43 -10.24 -11.77
N VAL A 332 42.82 -11.42 -11.87
CA VAL A 332 43.53 -12.67 -12.24
C VAL A 332 44.05 -12.61 -13.68
N GLY A 333 43.28 -12.05 -14.62
CA GLY A 333 43.70 -11.83 -16.01
C GLY A 333 44.89 -10.86 -16.14
N VAL A 334 44.91 -9.77 -15.36
CA VAL A 334 46.04 -8.82 -15.34
C VAL A 334 47.27 -9.42 -14.67
N ALA A 335 47.10 -10.20 -13.60
CA ALA A 335 48.20 -10.93 -12.94
C ALA A 335 48.79 -12.02 -13.85
N MET A 336 47.96 -12.73 -14.63
CA MET A 336 48.42 -13.71 -15.62
C MET A 336 49.16 -13.05 -16.80
N LYS A 337 48.66 -11.91 -17.30
CA LYS A 337 49.32 -11.17 -18.39
C LYS A 337 50.67 -10.57 -17.97
N ARG A 338 50.82 -10.15 -16.71
CA ARG A 338 52.12 -9.74 -16.14
C ARG A 338 53.12 -10.89 -16.01
N ARG A 339 52.65 -12.14 -15.87
CA ARG A 339 53.51 -13.33 -15.76
C ARG A 339 54.01 -13.86 -17.10
N GLN A 340 53.33 -13.53 -18.21
CA GLN A 340 53.73 -13.91 -19.57
C GLN A 340 54.59 -12.85 -20.29
N GLY A 341 54.82 -11.69 -19.67
CA GLY A 341 55.66 -10.61 -20.19
C GLY A 341 57.10 -10.57 -19.65
N LYS A 342 57.60 -11.69 -19.09
CA LYS A 342 59.01 -11.88 -18.71
C LYS A 342 59.56 -13.10 -19.44
#